data_AF-A0A6N9P1E8-F1
#
_entry.id   AF-A0A6N9P1E8-F1
#
_cell.length_a   1.000
_cell.length_b   1.000
_cell.length_c   1.000
_cell.angle_alpha   90.00
_cell.angle_beta   90.00
_cell.angle_gamma   90.00
#
_symmetry.space_group_name_H-M   'P 1'
#
loop_
_entity.id
_entity.type
_entity.pdbx_description
1 polymer ?
#
loop_
_entity_poly.entity_id
_entity_poly.type
_entity_poly.pdbx_seq_one_letter_code
_entity_poly.pdbx_strand_id
1 'polypeptide(L)'
;MGTAQEAARQAERAAAVFEDAQKRAEEAFAPEEAEVKNLIEMMKEAKERVEEQRERFKLPKNTRYGDAPMTAYSRLARARTQAQVGAAAGYARSKIAQLQSALRQDPDNAERIRAAIGSLQKAVQRAGKKKRELQQEQLAERRRARAVMRKENGKAQRLRAELNRKRALRKVRESGYLRECEVDNRIQDQLQASRTELRLQMQQLTAAVAPQSPEMAAKLYTAQAGTPAAPAAGVDIQA
;
A
#
# COMPACT_ATOMS: atom_id res chain seq x y z
N MET A 1 128.01 -1.00 -1.51
CA MET A 1 127.26 -2.24 -1.78
C MET A 1 126.20 -2.44 -0.67
N GLY A 2 125.08 -1.72 -0.70
CA GLY A 2 124.06 -1.83 0.36
C GLY A 2 122.67 -1.28 0.01
N THR A 3 122.57 -0.25 -0.83
CA THR A 3 121.32 0.53 -0.99
C THR A 3 120.28 -0.06 -1.96
N ALA A 4 120.68 -0.82 -2.99
CA ALA A 4 119.75 -1.39 -3.97
C ALA A 4 119.04 -2.67 -3.48
N GLN A 5 119.72 -3.47 -2.65
CA GLN A 5 119.14 -4.68 -2.04
C GLN A 5 118.16 -4.34 -0.91
N GLU A 6 118.33 -3.20 -0.24
CA GLU A 6 117.41 -2.73 0.80
C GLU A 6 116.12 -2.17 0.21
N ALA A 7 116.18 -1.44 -0.92
CA ALA A 7 114.98 -0.93 -1.61
C ALA A 7 114.10 -2.05 -2.20
N ALA A 8 114.69 -3.09 -2.78
CA ALA A 8 113.96 -4.26 -3.29
C ALA A 8 113.29 -5.05 -2.15
N ARG A 9 114.00 -5.24 -1.02
CA ARG A 9 113.43 -5.86 0.20
C ARG A 9 112.35 -5.00 0.85
N GLN A 10 112.43 -3.69 0.77
CA GLN A 10 111.38 -2.78 1.26
C GLN A 10 110.14 -2.81 0.37
N ALA A 11 110.28 -2.93 -0.96
CA ALA A 11 109.17 -3.08 -1.89
C ALA A 11 108.47 -4.45 -1.75
N GLU A 12 109.23 -5.54 -1.59
CA GLU A 12 108.66 -6.87 -1.31
C GLU A 12 107.95 -6.92 0.05
N ARG A 13 108.51 -6.25 1.08
CA ARG A 13 107.84 -6.11 2.38
C ARG A 13 106.57 -5.26 2.29
N ALA A 14 106.58 -4.18 1.52
CA ALA A 14 105.40 -3.34 1.31
C ALA A 14 104.31 -4.09 0.53
N ALA A 15 104.67 -4.89 -0.48
CA ALA A 15 103.76 -5.76 -1.22
C ALA A 15 103.19 -6.87 -0.32
N ALA A 16 104.02 -7.50 0.52
CA ALA A 16 103.57 -8.49 1.49
C ALA A 16 102.60 -7.90 2.53
N VAL A 17 102.86 -6.67 2.99
CA VAL A 17 101.95 -5.94 3.90
C VAL A 17 100.62 -5.60 3.20
N PHE A 18 100.65 -5.28 1.90
CA PHE A 18 99.44 -4.98 1.13
C PHE A 18 98.61 -6.23 0.83
N GLU A 19 99.26 -7.36 0.50
CA GLU A 19 98.61 -8.66 0.35
C GLU A 19 98.04 -9.16 1.67
N ASP A 20 98.76 -9.00 2.78
CA ASP A 20 98.25 -9.35 4.12
C ASP A 20 97.09 -8.43 4.53
N ALA A 21 97.11 -7.16 4.14
CA ALA A 21 96.00 -6.24 4.36
C ALA A 21 94.77 -6.59 3.51
N GLN A 22 94.97 -7.03 2.26
CA GLN A 22 93.90 -7.53 1.39
C GLN A 22 93.30 -8.84 1.92
N LYS A 23 94.14 -9.81 2.32
CA LYS A 23 93.68 -11.06 2.95
C LYS A 23 92.89 -10.79 4.23
N ARG A 24 93.35 -9.85 5.07
CA ARG A 24 92.60 -9.45 6.28
C ARG A 24 91.28 -8.75 5.97
N ALA A 25 91.22 -7.97 4.89
CA ALA A 25 89.97 -7.35 4.45
C ALA A 25 89.00 -8.39 3.88
N GLU A 26 89.48 -9.30 3.04
CA GLU A 26 88.69 -10.42 2.51
C GLU A 26 88.21 -11.34 3.62
N GLU A 27 89.05 -11.67 4.61
CA GLU A 27 88.66 -12.44 5.80
C GLU A 27 87.65 -11.70 6.68
N ALA A 28 87.72 -10.37 6.76
CA ALA A 28 86.77 -9.56 7.53
C ALA A 28 85.38 -9.48 6.85
N PHE A 29 85.31 -9.45 5.51
CA PHE A 29 84.05 -9.37 4.76
C PHE A 29 83.52 -10.74 4.28
N ALA A 30 84.34 -11.79 4.30
CA ALA A 30 83.94 -13.17 4.00
C ALA A 30 82.70 -13.66 4.78
N PRO A 31 82.54 -13.41 6.10
CA PRO A 31 81.35 -13.83 6.83
C PRO A 31 80.10 -13.06 6.36
N GLU A 32 80.20 -11.76 6.13
CA GLU A 32 79.07 -10.93 5.65
C GLU A 32 78.65 -11.32 4.22
N GLU A 33 79.62 -11.62 3.34
CA GLU A 33 79.32 -12.12 2.00
C GLU A 33 78.65 -13.49 2.02
N ALA A 34 79.04 -14.39 2.91
CA ALA A 34 78.42 -15.70 3.06
C ALA A 34 76.98 -15.58 3.60
N GLU A 35 76.73 -14.65 4.52
CA GLU A 35 75.38 -14.34 5.03
C GLU A 35 74.48 -13.73 3.95
N VAL A 36 75.00 -12.81 3.13
CA VAL A 36 74.26 -12.22 2.01
C VAL A 36 73.95 -13.26 0.93
N LYS A 37 74.91 -14.14 0.61
CA LYS A 37 74.71 -15.26 -0.33
C LYS A 37 73.62 -16.23 0.19
N ASN A 38 73.68 -16.61 1.47
CA ASN A 38 72.63 -17.40 2.13
C ASN A 38 71.26 -16.72 2.13
N LEU A 39 71.19 -15.41 2.36
CA LEU A 39 69.93 -14.67 2.38
C LEU A 39 69.31 -14.56 0.98
N ILE A 40 70.14 -14.39 -0.06
CA ILE A 40 69.71 -14.42 -1.46
C ILE A 40 69.17 -15.81 -1.83
N GLU A 41 69.84 -16.87 -1.38
CA GLU A 41 69.38 -18.25 -1.59
C GLU A 41 68.06 -18.52 -0.87
N MET A 42 67.91 -18.12 0.39
CA MET A 42 66.64 -18.20 1.12
C MET A 42 65.52 -17.40 0.44
N MET A 43 65.81 -16.22 -0.12
CA MET A 43 64.82 -15.43 -0.86
C MET A 43 64.41 -16.09 -2.18
N LYS A 44 65.33 -16.77 -2.86
CA LYS A 44 65.01 -17.55 -4.08
C LYS A 44 64.16 -18.76 -3.72
N GLU A 45 64.54 -19.52 -2.69
CA GLU A 45 63.72 -20.65 -2.20
C GLU A 45 62.34 -20.20 -1.72
N ALA A 46 62.24 -19.04 -1.04
CA ALA A 46 60.95 -18.51 -0.62
C ALA A 46 60.07 -18.13 -1.82
N LYS A 47 60.65 -17.56 -2.88
CA LYS A 47 59.92 -17.28 -4.14
C LYS A 47 59.47 -18.56 -4.83
N GLU A 48 60.35 -19.56 -4.93
CA GLU A 48 60.02 -20.86 -5.52
C GLU A 48 58.93 -21.58 -4.74
N ARG A 49 58.99 -21.59 -3.39
CA ARG A 49 57.92 -22.14 -2.56
C ARG A 49 56.59 -21.40 -2.75
N VAL A 50 56.61 -20.08 -2.93
CA VAL A 50 55.40 -19.29 -3.23
C VAL A 50 54.87 -19.60 -4.63
N GLU A 51 55.75 -19.77 -5.62
CA GLU A 51 55.36 -20.12 -6.98
C GLU A 51 54.84 -21.55 -7.07
N GLU A 52 55.48 -22.52 -6.42
CA GLU A 52 54.97 -23.88 -6.29
C GLU A 52 53.61 -23.91 -5.60
N GLN A 53 53.42 -23.12 -4.54
CA GLN A 53 52.10 -22.98 -3.94
C GLN A 53 51.12 -22.37 -4.94
N ARG A 54 51.50 -21.33 -5.69
CA ARG A 54 50.65 -20.77 -6.73
C ARG A 54 50.29 -21.80 -7.80
N GLU A 55 51.23 -22.57 -8.32
CA GLU A 55 51.00 -23.63 -9.30
C GLU A 55 50.12 -24.76 -8.71
N ARG A 56 50.36 -25.19 -7.46
CA ARG A 56 49.52 -26.18 -6.76
C ARG A 56 48.09 -25.67 -6.55
N PHE A 57 47.91 -24.37 -6.33
CA PHE A 57 46.59 -23.73 -6.17
C PHE A 57 45.99 -23.19 -7.48
N LYS A 58 46.68 -23.31 -8.63
CA LYS A 58 46.09 -23.04 -9.94
C LYS A 58 45.11 -24.15 -10.28
N LEU A 59 43.85 -23.96 -9.93
CA LEU A 59 42.77 -24.80 -10.43
C LEU A 59 42.69 -24.66 -11.97
N PRO A 60 42.47 -25.77 -12.72
CA PRO A 60 42.20 -25.67 -14.14
C PRO A 60 40.97 -24.79 -14.36
N LYS A 61 41.08 -23.82 -15.29
CA LYS A 61 39.98 -22.91 -15.66
C LYS A 61 38.90 -23.66 -16.45
N ASN A 62 38.21 -24.60 -15.81
CA ASN A 62 37.02 -25.24 -16.36
C ASN A 62 35.82 -24.32 -16.13
N THR A 63 35.78 -23.20 -16.84
CA THR A 63 34.69 -22.23 -16.75
C THR A 63 33.42 -22.86 -17.34
N ARG A 64 32.48 -23.25 -16.47
CA ARG A 64 31.21 -23.86 -16.88
C ARG A 64 30.22 -22.78 -17.33
N TYR A 65 30.22 -22.43 -18.60
CA TYR A 65 29.32 -21.39 -19.17
C TYR A 65 27.82 -21.74 -19.08
N GLY A 66 27.47 -23.02 -18.88
CA GLY A 66 26.08 -23.51 -18.78
C GLY A 66 25.34 -23.18 -17.48
N ASP A 67 26.05 -22.84 -16.39
CA ASP A 67 25.42 -22.62 -15.08
C ASP A 67 24.72 -21.26 -14.98
N ALA A 68 25.21 -20.27 -15.73
CA ALA A 68 24.64 -18.93 -15.74
C ALA A 68 23.18 -18.92 -16.27
N PRO A 69 22.86 -19.57 -17.41
CA PRO A 69 21.48 -19.80 -17.84
C PRO A 69 20.61 -20.48 -16.78
N MET A 70 21.06 -21.59 -16.21
CA MET A 70 20.28 -22.35 -15.21
C MET A 70 19.93 -21.51 -13.99
N THR A 71 20.91 -20.73 -13.51
CA THR A 71 20.70 -19.80 -12.40
C THR A 71 19.67 -18.73 -12.75
N ALA A 72 19.72 -18.16 -13.97
CA ALA A 72 18.74 -17.15 -14.40
C ALA A 72 17.31 -17.72 -14.46
N TYR A 73 17.13 -18.92 -15.00
CA TYR A 73 15.82 -19.58 -15.04
C TYR A 73 15.30 -19.93 -13.65
N SER A 74 16.14 -20.42 -12.74
CA SER A 74 15.72 -20.71 -11.36
C SER A 74 15.27 -19.44 -10.62
N ARG A 75 15.97 -18.31 -10.80
CA ARG A 75 15.59 -17.01 -10.24
C ARG A 75 14.26 -16.54 -10.82
N LEU A 76 14.04 -16.70 -12.12
CA LEU A 76 12.78 -16.35 -12.77
C LEU A 76 11.61 -17.24 -12.32
N ALA A 77 11.84 -18.54 -12.14
CA ALA A 77 10.81 -19.46 -11.65
C ALA A 77 10.35 -19.08 -10.25
N ARG A 78 11.29 -18.77 -9.35
CA ARG A 78 11.01 -18.38 -7.96
C ARG A 78 10.42 -16.97 -7.82
N ALA A 79 10.65 -16.09 -8.78
CA ALA A 79 10.17 -14.71 -8.71
C ALA A 79 8.62 -14.64 -8.69
N ARG A 80 8.06 -14.04 -7.64
CA ARG A 80 6.61 -13.82 -7.48
C ARG A 80 6.21 -12.35 -7.67
N THR A 81 7.15 -11.43 -7.53
CA THR A 81 6.90 -9.99 -7.65
C THR A 81 7.57 -9.39 -8.88
N GLN A 82 7.04 -8.27 -9.38
CA GLN A 82 7.63 -7.56 -10.51
C GLN A 82 9.09 -7.14 -10.25
N ALA A 83 9.41 -6.78 -9.00
CA ALA A 83 10.77 -6.43 -8.58
C ALA A 83 11.72 -7.63 -8.69
N GLN A 84 11.29 -8.82 -8.20
CA GLN A 84 12.08 -10.05 -8.30
C GLN A 84 12.28 -10.48 -9.76
N VAL A 85 11.26 -10.35 -10.60
CA VAL A 85 11.37 -10.61 -12.05
C VAL A 85 12.37 -9.62 -12.69
N GLY A 86 12.34 -8.36 -12.29
CA GLY A 86 13.31 -7.34 -12.70
C GLY A 86 14.74 -7.66 -12.30
N ALA A 87 14.96 -8.11 -11.07
CA ALA A 87 16.27 -8.52 -10.57
C ALA A 87 16.82 -9.75 -11.32
N ALA A 88 15.98 -10.74 -11.59
CA ALA A 88 16.36 -11.91 -12.38
C ALA A 88 16.71 -11.55 -13.84
N ALA A 89 15.96 -10.63 -14.46
CA ALA A 89 16.28 -10.10 -15.77
C ALA A 89 17.59 -9.30 -15.78
N GLY A 90 17.85 -8.51 -14.72
CA GLY A 90 19.10 -7.78 -14.53
C GLY A 90 20.32 -8.70 -14.43
N TYR A 91 20.19 -9.78 -13.65
CA TYR A 91 21.22 -10.82 -13.58
C TYR A 91 21.50 -11.44 -14.96
N ALA A 92 20.47 -11.79 -15.71
CA ALA A 92 20.63 -12.35 -17.05
C ALA A 92 21.33 -11.38 -18.01
N ARG A 93 20.98 -10.08 -18.00
CA ARG A 93 21.64 -9.05 -18.81
C ARG A 93 23.12 -8.89 -18.45
N SER A 94 23.45 -8.86 -17.15
CA SER A 94 24.84 -8.79 -16.69
C SER A 94 25.65 -10.00 -17.17
N LYS A 95 25.08 -11.20 -17.08
CA LYS A 95 25.74 -12.43 -17.56
C LYS A 95 25.90 -12.47 -19.07
N ILE A 96 24.98 -11.90 -19.85
CA ILE A 96 25.14 -11.74 -21.30
C ILE A 96 26.39 -10.90 -21.60
N ALA A 97 26.57 -9.75 -20.93
CA ALA A 97 27.75 -8.91 -21.15
C ALA A 97 29.06 -9.63 -20.80
N GLN A 98 29.10 -10.39 -19.70
CA GLN A 98 30.27 -11.20 -19.31
C GLN A 98 30.57 -12.32 -20.33
N LEU A 99 29.55 -12.95 -20.89
CA LEU A 99 29.72 -13.98 -21.92
C LEU A 99 30.16 -13.38 -23.25
N GLN A 100 29.71 -12.17 -23.59
CA GLN A 100 30.16 -11.45 -24.78
C GLN A 100 31.66 -11.08 -24.70
N SER A 101 32.17 -10.73 -23.51
CA SER A 101 33.61 -10.53 -23.34
C SER A 101 34.38 -11.85 -23.39
N ALA A 102 33.87 -12.91 -22.74
CA ALA A 102 34.48 -14.24 -22.77
C ALA A 102 34.55 -14.83 -24.18
N LEU A 103 33.55 -14.55 -25.03
CA LEU A 103 33.54 -14.98 -26.43
C LEU A 103 34.75 -14.47 -27.23
N ARG A 104 35.34 -13.32 -26.85
CA ARG A 104 36.53 -12.76 -27.48
C ARG A 104 37.84 -13.34 -26.93
N GLN A 105 37.79 -13.93 -25.73
CA GLN A 105 38.96 -14.43 -25.01
C GLN A 105 39.14 -15.94 -25.21
N ASP A 106 38.04 -16.70 -25.28
CA ASP A 106 38.05 -18.16 -25.33
C ASP A 106 37.35 -18.68 -26.61
N PRO A 107 38.03 -18.71 -27.78
CA PRO A 107 37.44 -19.14 -29.04
C PRO A 107 37.04 -20.62 -29.04
N ASP A 108 37.75 -21.48 -28.31
CA ASP A 108 37.50 -22.92 -28.23
C ASP A 108 36.11 -23.27 -27.65
N ASN A 109 35.58 -22.38 -26.78
CA ASN A 109 34.27 -22.54 -26.17
C ASN A 109 33.18 -21.66 -26.82
N ALA A 110 33.45 -21.06 -27.99
CA ALA A 110 32.59 -20.06 -28.59
C ALA A 110 31.14 -20.53 -28.81
N GLU A 111 30.93 -21.77 -29.24
CA GLU A 111 29.58 -22.32 -29.46
C GLU A 111 28.77 -22.42 -28.16
N ARG A 112 29.41 -22.92 -27.09
CA ARG A 112 28.78 -23.03 -25.75
C ARG A 112 28.45 -21.66 -25.18
N ILE A 113 29.34 -20.68 -25.38
CA ILE A 113 29.13 -19.29 -24.95
C ILE A 113 27.96 -18.66 -25.72
N ARG A 114 27.89 -18.84 -27.06
CA ARG A 114 26.77 -18.37 -27.89
C ARG A 114 25.44 -19.00 -27.46
N ALA A 115 25.42 -20.31 -27.18
CA ALA A 115 24.24 -21.00 -26.68
C ALA A 115 23.80 -20.48 -25.30
N ALA A 116 24.75 -20.22 -24.39
CA ALA A 116 24.49 -19.60 -23.09
C ALA A 116 23.91 -18.17 -23.24
N ILE A 117 24.42 -17.37 -24.17
CA ILE A 117 23.86 -16.05 -24.48
C ILE A 117 22.43 -16.18 -25.00
N GLY A 118 22.16 -17.08 -25.95
CA GLY A 118 20.81 -17.28 -26.50
C GLY A 118 19.81 -17.74 -25.44
N SER A 119 20.21 -18.62 -24.52
CA SER A 119 19.35 -19.06 -23.42
C SER A 119 19.08 -17.96 -22.39
N LEU A 120 20.06 -17.08 -22.10
CA LEU A 120 19.87 -15.89 -21.26
C LEU A 120 18.98 -14.83 -21.94
N GLN A 121 19.10 -14.63 -23.25
CA GLN A 121 18.21 -13.75 -24.01
C GLN A 121 16.75 -14.24 -23.93
N LYS A 122 16.53 -15.55 -24.10
CA LYS A 122 15.20 -16.18 -23.88
C LYS A 122 14.70 -15.96 -22.45
N ALA A 123 15.60 -16.06 -21.45
CA ALA A 123 15.25 -15.78 -20.06
C ALA A 123 14.80 -14.32 -19.87
N VAL A 124 15.46 -13.35 -20.48
CA VAL A 124 15.07 -11.93 -20.44
C VAL A 124 13.71 -11.71 -21.10
N GLN A 125 13.45 -12.31 -22.27
CA GLN A 125 12.15 -12.19 -22.94
C GLN A 125 11.03 -12.81 -22.10
N ARG A 126 11.28 -13.98 -21.51
CA ARG A 126 10.35 -14.64 -20.58
C ARG A 126 10.08 -13.80 -19.35
N ALA A 127 11.11 -13.13 -18.80
CA ALA A 127 10.95 -12.20 -17.70
C ALA A 127 10.03 -11.02 -18.07
N GLY A 128 10.17 -10.49 -19.28
CA GLY A 128 9.27 -9.45 -19.82
C GLY A 128 7.82 -9.90 -19.87
N LYS A 129 7.57 -11.12 -20.37
CA LYS A 129 6.23 -11.74 -20.39
C LYS A 129 5.66 -11.92 -18.98
N LYS A 130 6.42 -12.56 -18.08
CA LYS A 130 6.01 -12.79 -16.69
C LYS A 130 5.72 -11.49 -15.94
N LYS A 131 6.49 -10.43 -16.18
CA LYS A 131 6.23 -9.10 -15.59
C LYS A 131 4.87 -8.54 -16.02
N ARG A 132 4.49 -8.69 -17.30
CA ARG A 132 3.19 -8.24 -17.81
C ARG A 132 2.04 -9.08 -17.26
N GLU A 133 2.21 -10.40 -17.16
CA GLU A 133 1.23 -11.31 -16.55
C GLU A 133 0.94 -10.91 -15.09
N LEU A 134 1.99 -10.75 -14.27
CA LEU A 134 1.86 -10.29 -12.88
C LEU A 134 1.20 -8.91 -12.76
N GLN A 135 1.43 -8.00 -13.72
CA GLN A 135 0.76 -6.70 -13.76
C GLN A 135 -0.74 -6.85 -14.06
N GLN A 136 -1.10 -7.71 -15.02
CA GLN A 136 -2.49 -7.98 -15.38
C GLN A 136 -3.24 -8.64 -14.22
N GLU A 137 -2.62 -9.60 -13.53
CA GLU A 137 -3.17 -10.23 -12.33
C GLU A 137 -3.47 -9.20 -11.24
N GLN A 138 -2.51 -8.31 -10.92
CA GLN A 138 -2.73 -7.25 -9.92
C GLN A 138 -3.86 -6.29 -10.31
N LEU A 139 -4.01 -5.96 -11.59
CA LEU A 139 -5.12 -5.13 -12.07
C LEU A 139 -6.45 -5.87 -11.97
N ALA A 140 -6.48 -7.16 -12.29
CA ALA A 140 -7.66 -8.00 -12.18
C ALA A 140 -8.11 -8.15 -10.71
N GLU A 141 -7.18 -8.38 -9.78
CA GLU A 141 -7.45 -8.41 -8.35
C GLU A 141 -8.02 -7.07 -7.84
N ARG A 142 -7.41 -5.95 -8.23
CA ARG A 142 -7.93 -4.61 -7.89
C ARG A 142 -9.33 -4.38 -8.46
N ARG A 143 -9.62 -4.83 -9.69
CA ARG A 143 -10.96 -4.75 -10.28
C ARG A 143 -11.96 -5.60 -9.52
N ARG A 144 -11.58 -6.84 -9.13
CA ARG A 144 -12.40 -7.73 -8.31
C ARG A 144 -12.74 -7.10 -6.97
N ALA A 145 -11.75 -6.56 -6.25
CA ALA A 145 -11.96 -5.89 -4.96
C ALA A 145 -12.92 -4.70 -5.09
N ARG A 146 -12.73 -3.85 -6.12
CA ARG A 146 -13.64 -2.73 -6.40
C ARG A 146 -15.06 -3.20 -6.71
N ALA A 147 -15.23 -4.29 -7.46
CA ALA A 147 -16.54 -4.83 -7.80
C ALA A 147 -17.28 -5.34 -6.56
N VAL A 148 -16.57 -6.01 -5.64
CA VAL A 148 -17.13 -6.45 -4.35
C VAL A 148 -17.61 -5.25 -3.53
N MET A 149 -16.76 -4.24 -3.32
CA MET A 149 -17.12 -3.02 -2.60
C MET A 149 -18.32 -2.30 -3.23
N ARG A 150 -18.37 -2.20 -4.57
CA ARG A 150 -19.51 -1.59 -5.28
C ARG A 150 -20.81 -2.38 -5.06
N LYS A 151 -20.75 -3.71 -5.06
CA LYS A 151 -21.92 -4.57 -4.81
C LYS A 151 -22.43 -4.39 -3.39
N GLU A 152 -21.53 -4.36 -2.41
CA GLU A 152 -21.88 -4.13 -1.00
C GLU A 152 -22.47 -2.73 -0.79
N ASN A 153 -21.84 -1.69 -1.34
CA ASN A 153 -22.36 -0.33 -1.30
C ASN A 153 -23.75 -0.22 -1.95
N GLY A 154 -23.96 -0.89 -3.09
CA GLY A 154 -25.26 -0.93 -3.75
C GLY A 154 -26.34 -1.59 -2.88
N LYS A 155 -26.01 -2.68 -2.17
CA LYS A 155 -26.92 -3.30 -1.20
C LYS A 155 -27.21 -2.37 -0.02
N ALA A 156 -26.18 -1.73 0.54
CA ALA A 156 -26.34 -0.81 1.66
C ALA A 156 -27.23 0.39 1.28
N GLN A 157 -27.07 0.94 0.08
CA GLN A 157 -27.92 2.03 -0.42
C GLN A 157 -29.38 1.61 -0.59
N ARG A 158 -29.65 0.40 -1.12
CA ARG A 158 -31.02 -0.14 -1.22
C ARG A 158 -31.68 -0.28 0.14
N LEU A 159 -30.99 -0.89 1.11
CA LEU A 159 -31.49 -1.02 2.48
C LEU A 159 -31.75 0.34 3.13
N ARG A 160 -30.86 1.32 2.91
CA ARG A 160 -31.05 2.69 3.39
C ARG A 160 -32.29 3.35 2.78
N ALA A 161 -32.53 3.17 1.48
CA ALA A 161 -33.71 3.68 0.80
C ALA A 161 -34.99 3.04 1.34
N GLU A 162 -35.01 1.72 1.56
CA GLU A 162 -36.14 1.01 2.17
C GLU A 162 -36.44 1.51 3.58
N LEU A 163 -35.41 1.67 4.43
CA LEU A 163 -35.56 2.23 5.77
C LEU A 163 -36.11 3.66 5.73
N ASN A 164 -35.61 4.50 4.82
CA ASN A 164 -36.10 5.85 4.65
C ASN A 164 -37.57 5.87 4.20
N ARG A 165 -37.97 4.97 3.28
CA ARG A 165 -39.37 4.83 2.86
C ARG A 165 -40.27 4.42 4.03
N LYS A 166 -39.86 3.43 4.83
CA LYS A 166 -40.59 3.03 6.05
C LYS A 166 -40.71 4.17 7.05
N ARG A 167 -39.63 4.92 7.29
CA ARG A 167 -39.60 6.08 8.17
C ARG A 167 -40.51 7.21 7.68
N ALA A 168 -40.51 7.50 6.37
CA ALA A 168 -41.37 8.51 5.77
C ALA A 168 -42.85 8.14 5.89
N LEU A 169 -43.21 6.89 5.56
CA LEU A 169 -44.59 6.40 5.72
C LEU A 169 -45.06 6.45 7.18
N ARG A 170 -44.18 6.11 8.12
CA ARG A 170 -44.47 6.26 9.54
C ARG A 170 -44.72 7.72 9.93
N LYS A 171 -43.86 8.65 9.50
CA LYS A 171 -44.04 10.09 9.78
C LYS A 171 -45.38 10.61 9.24
N VAL A 172 -45.76 10.21 8.01
CA VAL A 172 -47.06 10.58 7.43
C VAL A 172 -48.20 10.07 8.30
N ARG A 173 -48.14 8.80 8.73
CA ARG A 173 -49.16 8.22 9.61
C ARG A 173 -49.25 8.93 10.97
N GLU A 174 -48.10 9.15 11.62
CA GLU A 174 -48.03 9.86 12.90
C GLU A 174 -48.56 11.30 12.77
N SER A 175 -48.22 12.01 11.69
CA SER A 175 -48.75 13.34 11.41
C SER A 175 -50.26 13.34 11.14
N GLY A 176 -50.79 12.25 10.58
CA GLY A 176 -52.23 12.04 10.39
C GLY A 176 -52.96 12.00 11.72
N TYR A 177 -52.47 11.19 12.68
CA TYR A 177 -53.06 11.12 14.03
C TYR A 177 -53.04 12.46 14.76
N LEU A 178 -51.96 13.24 14.65
CA LEU A 178 -51.92 14.58 15.24
C LEU A 178 -52.99 15.50 14.64
N ARG A 179 -53.18 15.43 13.32
CA ARG A 179 -54.17 16.24 12.62
C ARG A 179 -55.60 15.81 12.93
N GLU A 180 -55.84 14.51 13.12
CA GLU A 180 -57.12 13.98 13.60
C GLU A 180 -57.43 14.54 14.99
N CYS A 181 -56.48 14.50 15.93
CA CYS A 181 -56.66 15.10 17.26
C CYS A 181 -56.96 16.62 17.20
N GLU A 182 -56.32 17.37 16.29
CA GLU A 182 -56.62 18.79 16.11
C GLU A 182 -58.04 19.03 15.59
N VAL A 183 -58.52 18.20 14.66
CA VAL A 183 -59.89 18.30 14.14
C VAL A 183 -60.90 17.94 15.21
N ASP A 184 -60.66 16.87 15.97
CA ASP A 184 -61.51 16.46 17.09
C ASP A 184 -61.61 17.56 18.15
N ASN A 185 -60.48 18.19 18.52
CA ASN A 185 -60.48 19.32 19.46
C ASN A 185 -61.37 20.48 18.95
N ARG A 186 -61.25 20.86 17.68
CA ARG A 186 -62.09 21.94 17.11
C ARG A 186 -63.59 21.59 17.13
N ILE A 187 -63.94 20.34 16.84
CA ILE A 187 -65.33 19.88 16.88
C ILE A 187 -65.85 19.90 18.32
N GLN A 188 -65.05 19.46 19.29
CA GLN A 188 -65.40 19.55 20.71
C GLN A 188 -65.59 21.01 21.14
N ASP A 189 -64.70 21.92 20.74
CA ASP A 189 -64.82 23.35 21.05
C ASP A 189 -66.12 23.94 20.48
N GLN A 190 -66.48 23.61 19.24
CA GLN A 190 -67.76 24.03 18.62
C GLN A 190 -68.97 23.48 19.37
N LEU A 191 -68.96 22.19 19.73
CA LEU A 191 -70.03 21.57 20.51
C LEU A 191 -70.17 22.21 21.90
N GLN A 192 -69.05 22.53 22.56
CA GLN A 192 -69.07 23.22 23.84
C GLN A 192 -69.63 24.64 23.69
N ALA A 193 -69.19 25.40 22.68
CA ALA A 193 -69.73 26.72 22.39
C ALA A 193 -71.25 26.68 22.18
N SER A 194 -71.76 25.79 21.34
CA SER A 194 -73.21 25.63 21.12
C SER A 194 -73.96 25.22 22.40
N ARG A 195 -73.41 24.32 23.22
CA ARG A 195 -74.00 23.94 24.51
C ARG A 195 -74.08 25.13 25.46
N THR A 196 -73.04 25.96 25.52
CA THR A 196 -73.03 27.16 26.37
C THR A 196 -74.04 28.19 25.89
N GLU A 197 -74.17 28.39 24.58
CA GLU A 197 -75.14 29.31 24.00
C GLU A 197 -76.58 28.87 24.27
N LEU A 198 -76.91 27.59 24.06
CA LEU A 198 -78.23 27.03 24.39
C LEU A 198 -78.54 27.18 25.89
N ARG A 199 -77.54 27.00 26.76
CA ARG A 199 -77.70 27.19 28.21
C ARG A 199 -77.98 28.66 28.55
N LEU A 200 -77.29 29.60 27.90
CA LEU A 200 -77.54 31.03 28.05
C LEU A 200 -78.94 31.40 27.54
N GLN A 201 -79.36 30.89 26.38
CA GLN A 201 -80.71 31.10 25.85
C GLN A 201 -81.77 30.56 26.82
N MET A 202 -81.59 29.35 27.37
CA MET A 202 -82.49 28.80 28.39
C MET A 202 -82.51 29.63 29.67
N GLN A 203 -81.37 30.15 30.12
CA GLN A 203 -81.33 31.06 31.27
C GLN A 203 -82.05 32.38 30.98
N GLN A 204 -81.89 32.94 29.78
CA GLN A 204 -82.60 34.15 29.34
C GLN A 204 -84.11 33.92 29.25
N LEU A 205 -84.55 32.79 28.68
CA LEU A 205 -85.95 32.40 28.64
C LEU A 205 -86.49 32.17 30.05
N THR A 206 -85.72 31.49 30.90
CA THR A 206 -86.09 31.27 32.31
C THR A 206 -86.16 32.59 33.05
N ALA A 207 -85.28 33.57 32.78
CA ALA A 207 -85.36 34.90 33.39
C ALA A 207 -86.53 35.74 32.84
N ALA A 208 -86.90 35.56 31.57
CA ALA A 208 -88.07 36.20 30.96
C ALA A 208 -89.40 35.61 31.46
N VAL A 209 -89.43 34.31 31.78
CA VAL A 209 -90.59 33.56 32.27
C VAL A 209 -90.60 33.44 33.81
N ALA A 210 -89.47 33.68 34.47
CA ALA A 210 -89.37 33.79 35.93
C ALA A 210 -90.41 34.80 36.38
N PRO A 211 -91.13 34.54 37.49
CA PRO A 211 -92.35 35.25 37.78
C PRO A 211 -92.07 36.75 37.89
N GLN A 212 -92.37 37.49 36.82
CA GLN A 212 -92.89 38.84 36.95
C GLN A 212 -93.98 38.70 38.00
N SER A 213 -93.87 39.45 39.10
CA SER A 213 -94.61 39.27 40.36
C SER A 213 -95.99 38.61 40.19
N PRO A 214 -96.49 37.81 41.15
CA PRO A 214 -97.78 37.13 41.02
C PRO A 214 -98.94 38.06 40.55
N GLU A 215 -98.86 39.36 40.85
CA GLU A 215 -99.76 40.40 40.34
C GLU A 215 -99.68 40.67 38.82
N MET A 216 -98.51 40.60 38.20
CA MET A 216 -98.33 40.76 36.74
C MET A 216 -98.76 39.51 35.97
N ALA A 217 -98.52 38.32 36.54
CA ALA A 217 -99.03 37.07 35.97
C ALA A 217 -100.57 37.04 35.93
N ALA A 218 -101.23 37.54 36.98
CA ALA A 218 -102.68 37.69 37.02
C ALA A 218 -103.20 38.67 35.94
N LYS A 219 -102.51 39.79 35.71
CA LYS A 219 -102.91 40.79 34.71
C LYS A 219 -102.86 40.26 33.28
N LEU A 220 -101.86 39.47 32.93
CA LEU A 220 -101.75 38.87 31.60
C LEU A 220 -102.82 37.79 31.38
N TYR A 221 -103.14 37.00 32.40
CA TYR A 221 -104.22 36.01 32.32
C TYR A 221 -105.59 36.67 32.17
N THR A 222 -105.84 37.79 32.88
CA THR A 222 -107.07 38.59 32.69
C THR A 222 -107.12 39.30 31.34
N ALA A 223 -105.98 39.71 30.78
CA ALA A 223 -105.91 40.31 29.44
C ALA A 223 -106.14 39.29 28.33
N GLN A 224 -105.65 38.05 28.51
CA GLN A 224 -105.84 36.97 27.54
C GLN A 224 -107.23 36.34 27.61
N ALA A 225 -107.89 36.37 28.78
CA ALA A 225 -109.31 36.02 28.92
C ALA A 225 -110.28 37.05 28.28
N GLY A 226 -109.78 38.23 27.89
CA GLY A 226 -110.58 39.32 27.31
C GLY A 226 -110.46 39.50 25.80
N THR A 227 -109.74 38.64 25.08
CA THR A 227 -109.59 38.75 23.62
C THR A 227 -110.58 37.82 22.90
N PRO A 228 -111.54 38.36 22.10
CA PRO A 228 -112.36 37.54 21.22
C PRO A 228 -111.50 36.95 20.09
N ALA A 229 -111.84 35.73 19.68
CA ALA A 229 -111.16 34.99 18.62
C ALA A 229 -111.03 35.81 17.32
N ALA A 230 -109.78 35.99 16.86
CA ALA A 230 -109.48 36.53 15.54
C ALA A 230 -109.43 35.38 14.49
N PRO A 231 -109.86 35.65 13.25
CA PRO A 231 -110.27 34.64 12.27
C PRO A 231 -109.11 33.81 11.72
N ALA A 232 -109.44 32.58 11.30
CA ALA A 232 -108.54 31.67 10.60
C ALA A 232 -107.99 32.33 9.32
N ALA A 233 -106.67 32.52 9.26
CA ALA A 233 -105.98 32.90 8.04
C ALA A 233 -105.98 31.70 7.08
N GLY A 234 -106.66 31.88 5.95
CA GLY A 234 -106.65 30.94 4.83
C GLY A 234 -105.24 30.76 4.29
N VAL A 235 -104.90 29.50 3.99
CA VAL A 235 -103.68 29.11 3.30
C VAL A 235 -103.92 29.30 1.81
N ASP A 236 -103.26 30.30 1.21
CA ASP A 236 -103.17 30.42 -0.24
C ASP A 236 -102.17 29.39 -0.76
N ILE A 237 -102.69 28.35 -1.42
CA ILE A 237 -101.93 27.37 -2.19
C ILE A 237 -101.89 27.90 -3.62
N GLN A 238 -100.74 28.45 -4.05
CA GLN A 238 -100.46 28.62 -5.48
C GLN A 238 -99.95 27.28 -6.02
N ALA A 239 -100.73 26.72 -6.94
CA ALA A 239 -100.39 25.56 -7.77
C ALA A 239 -99.62 26.00 -9.02
#